data_AF-A0A2W7CBK7-F1
#
_entry.id   AF-A0A2W7CBK7-F1
#
_cell.length_a   1.000
_cell.length_b   1.000
_cell.length_c   1.000
_cell.angle_alpha   90.00
_cell.angle_beta   90.00
_cell.angle_gamma   90.00
#
_symmetry.space_group_name_H-M   'P 1'
#
loop_
_entity.id
_entity.type
_entity.pdbx_description
1 polymer ?
#
loop_
_entity_poly.entity_id
_entity_poly.type
_entity_poly.pdbx_seq_one_letter_code
_entity_poly.pdbx_strand_id
1 'polypeptide(L)' 'MCGGLSAPAGSPRHVANAFLFLASDDASYITGTTIVVDGGQLLPEGSDFRLLPP' A
#
# COMPACT_ATOMS: atom_id res chain seq x y z
N MET A 1 -20.79 -8.64 -0.65
CA MET A 1 -20.58 -9.38 -1.91
C MET A 1 -20.58 -8.42 -3.10
N CYS A 2 -19.63 -7.49 -3.15
CA CYS A 2 -19.37 -6.66 -4.34
C CYS A 2 -18.06 -7.19 -4.94
N GLY A 3 -18.08 -7.67 -6.19
CA GLY A 3 -16.89 -8.14 -6.90
C GLY A 3 -15.92 -7.00 -7.15
N GLY A 4 -14.61 -7.18 -7.23
CA GLY A 4 -13.86 -8.41 -7.47
C GLY A 4 -12.51 -8.07 -8.09
N LEU A 5 -11.86 -6.99 -7.65
CA LEU A 5 -10.40 -6.93 -7.68
C LEU A 5 -9.96 -7.13 -6.24
N SER A 6 -9.83 -8.39 -5.82
CA SER A 6 -8.96 -8.68 -4.70
C SER A 6 -7.61 -8.05 -5.03
N ALA A 7 -7.18 -7.06 -4.25
CA ALA A 7 -5.78 -6.65 -4.30
C ALA A 7 -4.94 -7.93 -4.28
N PRO A 8 -3.91 -8.07 -5.13
CA PRO A 8 -3.13 -9.30 -5.20
C PRO A 8 -2.75 -9.72 -3.78
N ALA A 9 -2.94 -10.99 -3.44
CA ALA A 9 -2.58 -11.49 -2.13
C ALA A 9 -1.17 -11.03 -1.77
N GLY A 10 -0.98 -10.63 -0.51
CA GLY A 10 0.33 -10.20 -0.02
C GLY A 10 1.39 -11.24 -0.38
N SER A 11 2.45 -10.79 -1.05
CA SER A 11 3.58 -11.61 -1.45
C SER A 11 4.85 -11.04 -0.81
N PRO A 12 5.82 -11.89 -0.42
CA PRO A 12 7.13 -11.41 0.02
C PRO A 12 7.78 -10.41 -0.95
N ARG A 13 7.44 -10.50 -2.24
CA ARG A 13 7.93 -9.59 -3.28
C ARG A 13 7.42 -8.15 -3.11
N HIS A 14 6.22 -7.94 -2.57
CA HIS A 14 5.70 -6.59 -2.35
C HIS A 14 6.52 -5.85 -1.28
N VAL A 15 6.87 -6.53 -0.19
CA VAL A 15 7.75 -5.98 0.85
C VAL A 15 9.15 -5.78 0.29
N ALA A 16 9.71 -6.75 -0.43
CA ALA A 16 11.04 -6.64 -1.03
C ALA A 16 11.17 -5.43 -1.98
N ASN A 17 10.15 -5.16 -2.80
CA ASN A 17 10.15 -3.99 -3.69
C ASN A 17 10.08 -2.67 -2.91
N ALA A 18 9.32 -2.61 -1.81
CA ALA A 18 9.29 -1.43 -0.94
C ALA A 18 10.66 -1.19 -0.29
N PHE A 19 11.35 -2.25 0.13
CA PHE A 19 12.72 -2.15 0.62
C PHE A 19 13.72 -1.75 -0.47
N LEU A 20 13.55 -2.24 -1.70
CA LEU A 20 14.38 -1.85 -2.83
C LEU A 20 14.28 -0.34 -3.10
N PHE A 21 13.08 0.23 -3.01
CA PHE A 21 12.87 1.68 -3.07
C PHE A 21 13.52 2.40 -1.89
N LEU A 22 13.32 1.92 -0.65
CA LEU A 22 13.95 2.53 0.53
C LEU A 22 15.47 2.50 0.50
N ALA A 23 16.07 1.55 -0.22
CA ALA A 23 17.51 1.44 -0.40
C ALA A 23 18.04 2.27 -1.58
N SER A 24 17.18 2.90 -2.38
CA SER A 24 17.59 3.73 -3.52
C SER A 24 17.80 5.19 -3.13
N ASP A 25 18.47 5.94 -4.02
CA ASP A 25 18.68 7.38 -3.85
C ASP A 25 17.37 8.19 -3.84
N ASP A 26 16.30 7.64 -4.43
CA ASP A 26 14.97 8.25 -4.47
C ASP A 26 14.34 8.36 -3.07
N ALA A 27 14.78 7.52 -2.12
CA ALA A 27 14.35 7.55 -0.74
C ALA A 27 15.26 8.40 0.17
N SER A 28 16.20 9.19 -0.39
CA SER A 28 17.21 9.95 0.38
C SER A 28 16.66 10.90 1.44
N TYR A 29 15.40 11.32 1.32
CA TYR A 29 14.73 12.21 2.29
C TYR A 29 13.80 11.47 3.27
N ILE A 30 13.67 10.16 3.14
CA ILE A 30 12.79 9.33 3.97
C ILE A 30 13.61 8.72 5.10
N THR A 31 13.38 9.19 6.33
CA THR A 31 14.03 8.66 7.53
C THR A 31 13.11 8.77 8.75
N GLY A 32 13.35 7.96 9.78
CA GLY A 32 12.61 8.00 11.05
C GLY A 32 11.12 7.68 10.93
N THR A 33 10.69 7.04 9.84
CA THR A 33 9.28 6.73 9.57
C THR A 33 9.06 5.23 9.35
N THR A 34 7.82 4.79 9.52
CA THR A 34 7.38 3.42 9.26
C THR A 34 6.49 3.39 8.04
N ILE A 35 6.83 2.58 7.04
CA ILE A 35 6.01 2.38 5.84
C ILE A 35 5.23 1.07 5.97
N VAL A 36 3.90 1.16 5.85
CA VAL A 36 2.99 0.01 5.89
C VAL A 36 2.79 -0.55 4.48
N VAL A 37 3.02 -1.85 4.30
CA VAL A 37 2.87 -2.57 3.02
C VAL A 37 1.90 -3.73 3.19
N ASP A 38 0.61 -3.43 3.17
CA ASP A 38 -0.47 -4.38 3.48
C ASP A 38 -1.58 -4.46 2.41
N GLY A 39 -1.40 -3.74 1.29
CA GLY A 39 -2.42 -3.66 0.25
C GLY A 39 -3.62 -2.77 0.60
N GLY A 40 -3.50 -1.90 1.60
CA GLY A 40 -4.53 -0.94 2.01
C GLY A 40 -5.49 -1.48 3.07
N GLN A 41 -5.12 -2.53 3.80
CA GLN A 41 -5.97 -3.14 4.84
C GLN A 41 -6.04 -2.32 6.13
N LEU A 42 -5.01 -1.52 6.43
CA LEU A 42 -4.99 -0.62 7.58
C LEU A 42 -5.89 0.60 7.41
N LEU A 43 -6.22 0.97 6.16
CA LEU A 43 -7.17 2.05 5.92
C LEU A 43 -8.56 1.60 6.38
N PRO A 44 -9.33 2.46 7.07
CA PRO A 44 -10.72 2.17 7.35
C PRO A 44 -11.44 1.81 6.05
N GLU A 45 -12.39 0.89 6.12
CA GLU A 45 -13.32 0.59 5.02
C GLU A 45 -14.33 1.74 4.80
N GLY A 46 -13.90 2.97 5.13
CA GLY A 46 -14.65 4.20 5.04
C GLY A 46 -14.72 4.62 3.60
N SER A 47 -15.90 4.44 3.02
CA SER A 47 -16.34 4.90 1.71
C SER A 47 -15.32 4.63 0.60
N ASP A 48 -15.55 3.58 -0.19
CA ASP A 48 -14.94 3.51 -1.53
C ASP A 48 -15.15 4.87 -2.22
N PHE A 49 -14.07 5.63 -2.38
CA PHE A 49 -14.08 6.97 -2.97
C PHE A 49 -14.59 6.96 -4.42
N ARG A 50 -14.65 5.77 -5.04
CA ARG A 50 -15.28 5.57 -6.35
C ARG A 50 -16.80 5.42 -6.27
N LEU A 51 -17.34 5.01 -5.12
CA LEU A 51 -18.78 4.84 -4.89
C LEU A 51 -19.45 6.13 -4.40
N LEU A 52 -18.71 7.03 -3.76
CA LEU A 52 -19.22 8.33 -3.31
C LEU A 52 -18.23 9.45 -3.68
N PRO A 53 -18.36 10.05 -4.89
CA PRO A 53 -17.66 11.28 -5.23
C PRO A 53 -18.15 12.46 -4.36
N PRO A 54 -17.36 13.55 -4.24
CA PRO A 54 -17.74 14.73 -3.46
C PRO A 54 -18.99 15.44 -3.99
#